data_AF-A0A0Q7NLU9-F1
#
_entry.id   AF-A0A0Q7NLU9-F1
#
_cell.length_a   1.000
_cell.length_b   1.000
_cell.length_c   1.000
_cell.angle_alpha   90.00
_cell.angle_beta   90.00
_cell.angle_gamma   90.00
#
_symmetry.space_group_name_H-M   'P 1'
#
loop_
_entity.id
_entity.type
_entity.pdbx_description
1 polymer ?
#
loop_
_entity_poly.entity_id
_entity_poly.type
_entity_poly.pdbx_seq_one_letter_code
_entity_poly.pdbx_strand_id
1 'polypeptide(L)'
;MSKESITRISLDEILEKRARGEKTLTDWARVAAMTDEDIMAAMRDDPDWAEFMDVDWSKATIVYPTPKKAVSIRLDEDVIDFFKKSGKGYQTRMNAVLRHFMTEQKNRKNG
;
A
#
# COMPACT_ATOMS: atom_id res chain seq x y z
N MET A 1 -3.15 -18.06 12.51
CA MET A 1 -2.29 -16.86 12.32
C MET A 1 -1.74 -16.42 13.68
N SER A 2 -0.59 -16.98 14.09
CA SER A 2 0.08 -16.60 15.35
C SER A 2 0.77 -15.24 15.19
N LYS A 3 0.66 -14.38 16.21
CA LYS A 3 1.21 -13.00 16.25
C LYS A 3 2.71 -12.96 16.60
N GLU A 4 3.41 -14.09 16.57
CA GLU A 4 4.73 -14.24 17.21
C GLU A 4 5.95 -14.11 16.27
N SER A 5 5.79 -13.93 14.95
CA SER A 5 6.95 -13.92 14.02
C SER A 5 7.51 -12.53 13.65
N ILE A 6 6.84 -11.44 14.03
CA ILE A 6 7.26 -10.09 13.63
C ILE A 6 8.17 -9.50 14.70
N THR A 7 9.47 -9.47 14.42
CA THR A 7 10.47 -8.81 15.29
C THR A 7 10.74 -7.39 14.79
N ARG A 8 10.75 -6.41 15.69
CA ARG A 8 11.20 -5.04 15.38
C ARG A 8 12.66 -4.91 15.83
N ILE A 9 13.57 -4.70 14.88
CA ILE A 9 15.00 -4.51 15.13
C ILE A 9 15.43 -3.21 14.42
N SER A 10 16.27 -2.41 15.07
CA SER A 10 16.84 -1.20 14.46
C SER A 10 17.96 -1.54 13.48
N LEU A 11 18.27 -0.61 12.56
CA LEU A 11 19.35 -0.83 11.58
C LEU A 11 20.71 -1.06 12.27
N ASP A 12 21.03 -0.24 13.28
CA ASP A 12 22.29 -0.33 14.02
C ASP A 12 22.43 -1.69 14.73
N GLU A 13 21.35 -2.16 15.35
CA GLU A 13 21.34 -3.47 16.02
C GLU A 13 21.55 -4.63 15.04
N ILE A 14 21.00 -4.57 13.82
CA ILE A 14 21.26 -5.57 12.77
C ILE A 14 22.73 -5.55 12.34
N LEU A 15 23.31 -4.36 12.17
CA LEU A 15 24.70 -4.20 11.75
C LEU A 15 25.66 -4.74 12.82
N GLU A 16 25.41 -4.44 14.09
CA GLU A 16 26.19 -4.99 15.20
C GLU A 16 26.06 -6.51 15.31
N LYS A 17 24.85 -7.07 15.15
CA LYS A 17 24.63 -8.53 15.13
C LYS A 17 25.45 -9.20 14.02
N ARG A 18 25.45 -8.61 12.83
CA ARG A 18 26.27 -9.07 11.71
C ARG A 18 27.77 -8.94 11.99
N ALA A 19 28.20 -7.84 12.61
CA ALA A 19 29.60 -7.63 13.01
C ALA A 19 30.08 -8.64 14.06
N ARG A 20 29.18 -9.08 14.96
CA ARG A 20 29.41 -10.18 15.91
C ARG A 20 29.36 -11.57 15.27
N GLY A 21 29.10 -11.67 13.97
CA GLY A 21 29.03 -12.93 13.23
C GLY A 21 27.72 -13.71 13.44
N GLU A 22 26.69 -13.09 14.02
CA GLU A 22 25.37 -13.71 14.16
C GLU A 22 24.75 -13.90 12.75
N LYS A 23 24.50 -15.15 12.39
CA LYS A 23 23.91 -15.51 11.10
C LYS A 23 22.40 -15.34 11.15
N THR A 24 21.82 -14.96 10.01
CA THR A 24 20.36 -15.01 9.84
C THR A 24 19.87 -16.45 9.98
N LEU A 25 18.65 -16.63 10.47
CA LEU A 25 18.00 -17.95 10.51
C LEU A 25 17.70 -18.52 9.12
N THR A 26 17.72 -17.66 8.09
CA THR A 26 17.54 -18.05 6.69
C THR A 26 18.79 -18.72 6.13
N ASP A 27 18.63 -19.90 5.56
CA ASP A 27 19.66 -20.56 4.75
C ASP A 27 19.76 -19.91 3.36
N TRP A 28 20.67 -18.94 3.24
CA TRP A 28 20.91 -18.22 2.00
C TRP A 28 21.61 -19.04 0.92
N ALA A 29 22.38 -20.08 1.30
CA ALA A 29 23.06 -20.93 0.33
C ALA A 29 22.03 -21.75 -0.46
N ARG A 30 21.01 -22.27 0.23
CA ARG A 30 19.86 -22.94 -0.41
C ARG A 30 19.09 -21.99 -1.33
N VAL A 31 18.79 -20.77 -0.88
CA VAL A 31 18.04 -19.79 -1.69
C VAL A 31 18.83 -19.39 -2.95
N ALA A 32 20.14 -19.17 -2.82
CA ALA A 32 20.99 -18.80 -3.94
C ALA A 32 21.17 -19.93 -4.97
N ALA A 33 21.04 -21.19 -4.55
CA ALA A 33 21.13 -22.36 -5.43
C ALA A 33 19.78 -22.76 -6.06
N MET A 34 18.68 -22.10 -5.68
CA MET A 34 17.35 -22.42 -6.18
C MET A 34 17.22 -22.01 -7.65
N THR A 35 16.71 -22.92 -8.49
CA THR A 35 16.55 -22.64 -9.92
C THR A 35 15.26 -21.89 -10.20
N ASP A 36 15.17 -21.26 -11.37
CA ASP A 36 13.93 -20.60 -11.82
C ASP A 36 12.76 -21.59 -11.94
N GLU A 37 13.04 -22.85 -12.29
CA GLU A 37 12.05 -23.92 -12.34
C GLU A 37 11.50 -24.25 -10.94
N ASP A 38 12.38 -24.37 -9.95
CA ASP A 38 11.99 -24.60 -8.56
C ASP A 38 11.16 -23.42 -8.01
N ILE A 39 11.52 -22.18 -8.37
CA ILE A 39 10.78 -20.97 -7.99
C ILE A 39 9.38 -20.98 -8.62
N MET A 40 9.27 -21.32 -9.91
CA MET A 40 7.97 -21.39 -10.59
C MET A 40 7.07 -22.51 -10.04
N ALA A 41 7.64 -23.66 -9.70
CA ALA A 41 6.90 -24.75 -9.06
C ALA A 41 6.36 -24.32 -7.69
N ALA A 42 7.23 -23.75 -6.85
CA ALA A 42 6.84 -23.23 -5.53
C ALA A 42 5.76 -22.13 -5.63
N MET A 43 5.85 -21.25 -6.63
CA MET A 43 4.85 -20.20 -6.88
C MET A 43 3.48 -20.77 -7.29
N ARG A 44 3.45 -21.85 -8.09
CA ARG A 44 2.18 -22.50 -8.50
C ARG A 44 1.53 -23.29 -7.38
N ASP A 45 2.34 -23.88 -6.52
CA ASP A 45 1.87 -24.71 -5.40
C ASP A 45 1.41 -23.86 -4.20
N ASP A 46 1.66 -22.54 -4.21
CA ASP A 46 1.25 -21.61 -3.16
C ASP A 46 -0.25 -21.20 -3.32
N PRO A 47 -1.14 -21.61 -2.39
CA PRO A 47 -2.56 -21.24 -2.45
C PRO A 47 -2.81 -19.74 -2.36
N ASP A 48 -1.94 -18.99 -1.68
CA ASP A 48 -2.07 -17.54 -1.53
C ASP A 48 -1.76 -16.80 -2.84
N TRP A 49 -1.08 -17.47 -3.79
CA TRP A 49 -0.72 -16.91 -5.09
C TRP A 49 -1.70 -17.27 -6.21
N ALA A 50 -2.59 -18.25 -6.00
CA ALA A 50 -3.50 -18.76 -7.02
C ALA A 50 -4.37 -17.68 -7.68
N GLU A 51 -4.87 -16.70 -6.91
CA GLU A 51 -5.70 -15.60 -7.43
C GLU A 51 -4.90 -14.54 -8.22
N PHE A 52 -3.57 -14.53 -8.10
CA PHE A 52 -2.71 -13.51 -8.70
C PHE A 52 -2.04 -13.97 -10.00
N MET A 53 -2.16 -15.24 -10.37
CA MET A 53 -1.52 -15.81 -11.58
C MET A 53 -1.99 -15.15 -12.88
N ASP A 54 -3.25 -14.71 -12.94
CA ASP A 54 -3.88 -14.16 -14.15
C ASP A 54 -4.08 -12.63 -14.10
N VAL A 55 -3.33 -11.92 -13.24
CA VAL A 55 -3.46 -10.46 -13.14
C VAL A 55 -3.02 -9.78 -14.44
N ASP A 56 -3.98 -9.18 -15.14
CA ASP A 56 -3.75 -8.38 -16.33
C ASP A 56 -3.19 -6.99 -15.97
N TRP A 57 -1.86 -6.89 -15.97
CA TRP A 57 -1.14 -5.65 -15.71
C TRP A 57 -1.30 -4.59 -16.80
N SER A 58 -1.85 -4.92 -17.98
CA SER A 58 -2.08 -3.92 -19.04
C SER A 58 -3.09 -2.83 -18.65
N LYS A 59 -3.97 -3.14 -17.67
CA LYS A 59 -4.96 -2.21 -17.11
C LYS A 59 -4.47 -1.49 -15.86
N ALA A 60 -3.24 -1.77 -15.42
CA ALA A 60 -2.69 -1.15 -14.23
C ALA A 60 -2.59 0.37 -14.43
N THR A 61 -3.29 1.12 -13.60
CA THR A 61 -3.22 2.58 -13.61
C THR A 61 -2.11 3.05 -12.69
N ILE A 62 -1.11 3.75 -13.22
CA ILE A 62 -0.08 4.36 -12.39
C ILE A 62 -0.71 5.50 -11.58
N VAL A 63 -0.83 5.30 -10.27
CA VAL A 63 -1.34 6.32 -9.34
C VAL A 63 -0.16 7.02 -8.69
N TYR A 64 0.20 8.20 -9.20
CA TYR A 64 1.13 9.07 -8.47
C TYR A 64 0.39 9.77 -7.33
N PRO A 65 0.85 9.63 -6.06
CA PRO A 65 0.29 10.38 -4.96
C PRO A 65 0.64 11.86 -5.14
N THR A 66 -0.30 12.61 -5.71
CA THR A 66 -0.15 14.06 -5.86
C THR A 66 -0.21 14.74 -4.49
N PRO A 67 0.78 15.57 -4.13
CA PRO A 67 0.75 16.28 -2.86
C PRO A 67 -0.48 17.19 -2.82
N LYS A 68 -1.21 17.14 -1.71
CA LYS A 68 -2.37 18.00 -1.49
C LYS A 68 -1.88 19.44 -1.31
N LYS A 69 -2.51 20.39 -2.00
CA LYS A 69 -2.27 21.82 -1.77
C LYS A 69 -3.08 22.27 -0.57
N ALA A 70 -2.41 22.80 0.45
CA ALA A 70 -3.10 23.42 1.59
C ALA A 70 -3.69 24.75 1.13
N VAL A 71 -5.01 24.87 1.17
CA VAL A 71 -5.74 26.09 0.83
C VAL A 71 -6.63 26.47 2.01
N SER A 72 -6.71 27.76 2.31
CA SER A 72 -7.66 28.29 3.29
C SER A 72 -8.93 28.70 2.56
N ILE A 73 -10.03 28.02 2.84
CA ILE A 73 -11.36 28.30 2.29
C ILE A 73 -12.34 28.54 3.43
N ARG A 74 -13.32 29.43 3.20
CA ARG A 74 -14.46 29.58 4.10
C ARG A 74 -15.56 28.63 3.65
N LEU A 75 -16.11 27.87 4.59
CA LEU A 75 -17.22 26.94 4.39
C LEU A 75 -18.29 27.26 5.42
N ASP A 76 -19.53 26.97 5.07
CA ASP A 76 -20.65 27.10 5.99
C ASP A 76 -20.52 26.13 7.18
N GLU A 77 -21.04 26.54 8.33
CA GLU A 77 -20.90 25.82 9.60
C GLU A 77 -21.56 24.44 9.55
N ASP A 78 -22.74 24.34 8.94
CA ASP A 78 -23.50 23.11 8.77
C ASP A 78 -22.75 22.06 7.94
N VAL A 79 -22.03 22.49 6.89
CA VAL A 79 -21.19 21.64 6.06
C VAL A 79 -20.02 21.09 6.89
N ILE A 80 -19.34 21.95 7.65
CA ILE A 80 -18.22 21.53 8.50
C ILE A 80 -18.72 20.52 9.55
N ASP A 81 -19.84 20.80 10.18
CA ASP A 81 -20.42 19.94 11.22
C ASP A 81 -20.86 18.59 10.67
N PHE A 82 -21.47 18.56 9.49
CA PHE A 82 -21.82 17.32 8.81
C PHE A 82 -20.60 16.41 8.62
N PHE A 83 -19.49 16.95 8.10
CA PHE A 83 -18.28 16.17 7.90
C PHE A 83 -17.57 15.82 9.23
N LYS A 84 -17.61 16.69 10.23
CA LYS A 84 -17.03 16.42 11.56
C LYS A 84 -17.77 15.33 12.33
N LYS A 85 -19.10 15.19 12.15
CA LYS A 85 -19.90 14.11 12.79
C LYS A 85 -19.36 12.71 12.48
N SER A 86 -18.72 12.52 11.34
CA SER A 86 -18.11 11.24 10.93
C SER A 86 -16.69 11.00 11.49
N GLY A 87 -16.21 11.86 12.40
CA GLY A 87 -14.98 11.68 13.16
C GLY A 87 -13.69 11.98 12.39
N LYS A 88 -12.57 11.37 12.84
CA LYS A 88 -11.23 11.56 12.25
C LYS A 88 -11.26 11.34 10.73
N GLY A 89 -10.53 12.18 9.99
CA GLY A 89 -10.44 12.10 8.52
C GLY A 89 -11.54 12.85 7.77
N TYR A 90 -12.31 13.72 8.43
CA TYR A 90 -13.37 14.51 7.80
C TYR A 90 -12.88 15.32 6.59
N GLN A 91 -11.68 15.89 6.65
CA GLN A 91 -11.06 16.60 5.52
C GLN A 91 -10.82 15.69 4.31
N THR A 92 -10.41 14.43 4.53
CA THR A 92 -10.23 13.45 3.45
C THR A 92 -11.56 13.11 2.79
N ARG A 93 -12.62 12.94 3.57
CA ARG A 93 -13.99 12.71 3.04
C ARG A 93 -14.49 13.90 2.25
N MET A 94 -14.32 15.11 2.78
CA MET A 94 -14.67 16.35 2.08
C MET A 94 -13.93 16.46 0.74
N ASN A 95 -12.63 16.16 0.71
CA ASN A 95 -11.85 16.14 -0.53
C ASN A 95 -12.32 15.07 -1.53
N ALA A 96 -12.78 13.90 -1.07
CA ALA A 96 -13.32 12.86 -1.93
C ALA A 96 -14.62 13.32 -2.62
N VAL A 97 -15.51 14.00 -1.90
CA VAL A 97 -16.75 14.57 -2.46
C VAL A 97 -16.44 15.63 -3.52
N LEU A 98 -15.51 16.55 -3.23
CA LEU A 98 -15.08 17.56 -4.19
C LEU A 98 -14.48 16.94 -5.46
N ARG A 99 -13.69 15.86 -5.30
CA ARG A 99 -13.14 15.11 -6.44
C ARG A 99 -14.22 14.44 -7.28
N HIS A 100 -15.21 13.81 -6.64
CA HIS A 100 -16.32 13.19 -7.34
C HIS A 100 -17.10 14.22 -8.17
N PHE A 101 -17.46 15.35 -7.56
CA PHE A 101 -18.13 16.45 -8.26
C PHE A 101 -17.31 16.97 -9.45
N MET A 102 -16.00 17.13 -9.29
CA MET A 102 -15.10 17.54 -10.38
C MET A 102 -15.12 16.53 -11.54
N THR A 103 -15.06 15.23 -11.26
CA THR A 103 -15.08 14.17 -12.28
C THR A 103 -16.39 14.17 -13.05
N GLU A 104 -17.52 14.21 -12.36
CA GLU A 104 -18.86 14.26 -12.99
C GLU A 104 -19.02 15.48 -13.91
N GLN A 105 -18.59 16.65 -13.46
CA GLN A 105 -18.63 17.88 -14.27
C GLN A 105 -17.73 17.80 -15.52
N LYS A 106 -16.56 17.16 -15.41
CA LYS A 106 -15.68 16.95 -16.58
C LYS A 106 -16.32 15.99 -17.59
N ASN A 107 -16.92 14.90 -17.11
CA ASN A 107 -17.60 13.93 -17.96
C ASN A 107 -18.76 14.57 -18.72
N ARG A 108 -19.56 15.43 -18.06
CA ARG A 108 -20.69 16.14 -18.69
C ARG A 108 -20.28 17.19 -19.72
N LYS A 109 -19.06 17.75 -19.63
CA LYS A 109 -18.54 18.72 -20.61
C LYS A 109 -17.85 18.07 -21.81
N ASN A 110 -17.44 16.81 -21.67
CA ASN A 110 -16.68 16.08 -22.69
C ASN A 110 -17.56 15.09 -23.48
N GLY A 111 -18.85 14.98 -23.16
CA GLY A 111 -19.87 14.26 -23.93
C GLY A 111 -20.85 15.24 -24.55
#